data_AF-A6DGM5-F1
#
_entry.id   AF-A6DGM5-F1
#
_cell.length_a   1.000
_cell.length_b   1.000
_cell.length_c   1.000
_cell.angle_alpha   90.00
_cell.angle_beta   90.00
_cell.angle_gamma   90.00
#
_symmetry.space_group_name_H-M   'P 1'
#
loop_
_entity.id
_entity.type
_entity.pdbx_description
1 polymer ?
#
loop_
_entity_poly.entity_id
_entity_poly.type
_entity_poly.pdbx_seq_one_letter_code
_entity_poly.pdbx_strand_id
1 'polypeptide(L)' 'MICIHDKNTKKAGRKNLTVAKSSLNELQKIDVDSFKHKTYAWTQIPTLKQVLDSVTKGKKVFIEIKSGVETIDPVLKIIK' A
#
# COMPACT_ATOMS: atom_id res chain seq x y z
N MET A 1 -7.51 1.38 3.16
CA MET A 1 -6.21 2.06 3.35
C MET A 1 -5.12 1.19 2.77
N ILE A 2 -4.27 1.74 1.89
CA ILE A 2 -3.15 1.00 1.28
C ILE A 2 -1.80 1.60 1.68
N CYS A 3 -0.73 0.82 1.55
CA CYS A 3 0.63 1.27 1.76
C CYS A 3 1.34 1.40 0.41
N ILE A 4 1.56 2.63 -0.04
CA ILE A 4 2.31 2.97 -1.25
C ILE A 4 2.97 4.35 -1.07
N HIS A 5 4.14 4.53 -1.67
CA HIS A 5 4.88 5.79 -1.57
C HIS A 5 4.35 6.87 -2.53
N ASP A 6 4.16 6.51 -3.80
CA ASP A 6 3.86 7.46 -4.86
C ASP A 6 2.35 7.67 -5.03
N LYS A 7 1.97 8.85 -5.53
CA LYS A 7 0.56 9.19 -5.85
C LYS A 7 -0.05 8.33 -6.96
N ASN A 8 0.80 7.62 -7.71
CA ASN A 8 0.40 6.71 -8.77
C ASN A 8 1.25 5.44 -8.75
N THR A 9 0.80 4.43 -9.48
CA THR A 9 1.44 3.12 -9.51
C THR A 9 2.51 2.97 -10.60
N LYS A 10 2.86 4.04 -11.33
CA LYS A 10 3.74 3.96 -12.51
C LYS A 10 5.11 3.39 -12.16
N LYS A 11 5.69 3.85 -11.05
CA LYS A 11 7.02 3.41 -10.58
C LYS A 11 7.00 2.01 -9.99
N ALA A 12 5.90 1.63 -9.34
CA ALA A 12 5.77 0.36 -8.64
C ALA A 12 5.33 -0.79 -9.57
N GLY A 13 4.33 -0.59 -10.44
CA GLY A 13 3.68 -1.73 -11.10
C GLY A 13 3.43 -1.61 -12.60
N ARG A 14 4.17 -0.75 -13.30
CA ARG A 14 4.12 -0.51 -14.77
C ARG A 14 2.75 -0.07 -15.34
N LYS A 15 1.66 -0.18 -14.58
CA LYS A 15 0.37 0.48 -14.82
C LYS A 15 0.35 1.83 -14.12
N ASN A 16 -0.29 2.83 -14.73
CA ASN A 16 -0.38 4.18 -14.18
C ASN A 16 -1.79 4.48 -13.67
N LEU A 17 -2.14 3.94 -12.50
CA LEU A 17 -3.37 4.31 -11.79
C LEU A 17 -3.07 5.42 -10.80
N THR A 18 -3.97 6.40 -10.72
CA THR A 18 -3.92 7.45 -9.68
C THR A 18 -4.57 6.90 -8.42
N VAL A 19 -3.80 6.74 -7.34
CA VAL A 19 -4.23 6.05 -6.11
C VAL A 19 -5.53 6.60 -5.54
N ALA A 20 -5.63 7.93 -5.43
CA ALA A 20 -6.81 8.61 -4.88
C ALA A 20 -8.07 8.50 -5.76
N LYS A 21 -7.93 8.06 -7.02
CA LYS A 21 -9.05 7.92 -7.97
C LYS A 21 -9.36 6.46 -8.31
N SER A 22 -8.77 5.51 -7.58
CA SER A 22 -8.91 4.07 -7.86
C SER A 22 -9.52 3.35 -6.67
N SER A 23 -10.25 2.28 -6.97
CA SER A 23 -10.75 1.36 -5.96
C SER A 23 -9.63 0.47 -5.41
N LEU A 24 -9.83 -0.07 -4.21
CA LEU A 24 -8.90 -1.04 -3.62
C LEU A 24 -8.72 -2.27 -4.53
N ASN A 25 -9.80 -2.76 -5.14
CA ASN A 25 -9.78 -3.92 -6.03
C ASN A 25 -8.93 -3.67 -7.29
N GLU A 26 -9.00 -2.46 -7.88
CA GLU A 26 -8.15 -2.11 -9.02
C GLU A 26 -6.69 -2.03 -8.62
N LEU A 27 -6.39 -1.45 -7.45
CA LEU A 27 -5.02 -1.31 -6.95
C LEU A 27 -4.40 -2.67 -6.58
N GLN A 28 -5.16 -3.59 -6.00
CA GLN A 28 -4.69 -4.94 -5.66
C GLN A 28 -4.46 -5.86 -6.87
N LYS A 29 -4.97 -5.51 -8.05
CA LYS A 29 -4.69 -6.23 -9.31
C LYS A 29 -3.38 -5.79 -9.98
N ILE A 30 -2.66 -4.86 -9.38
CA ILE A 30 -1.37 -4.39 -9.88
C ILE A 30 -0.28 -5.25 -9.27
N ASP A 31 0.52 -5.86 -10.15
CA ASP A 31 1.81 -6.45 -9.79
C ASP A 31 2.83 -5.34 -9.58
N VAL A 32 3.34 -5.19 -8.36
CA VAL A 32 4.26 -4.11 -7.98
C VAL A 32 5.72 -4.52 -7.85
N ASP A 33 6.09 -5.75 -8.24
CA ASP A 33 7.46 -6.22 -7.95
C ASP A 33 8.06 -7.19 -8.98
N SER A 34 7.27 -7.71 -9.93
CA SER A 34 7.77 -8.49 -11.08
C SER A 34 8.94 -7.84 -11.81
N PHE A 35 8.95 -6.50 -11.87
CA PHE A 35 9.98 -5.76 -12.60
C PHE A 35 11.34 -5.80 -11.89
N LYS A 36 11.38 -6.04 -10.58
CA LYS A 36 12.63 -6.16 -9.82
C LYS A 36 13.18 -7.58 -9.88
N HIS A 37 12.30 -8.58 -9.71
CA HIS A 37 12.69 -9.98 -9.81
C HIS A 37 11.48 -10.88 -10.10
N LYS A 38 11.66 -11.91 -10.94
CA LYS A 38 10.58 -12.85 -11.30
C LYS A 38 9.98 -13.59 -10.10
N THR A 39 10.77 -13.82 -9.05
CA THR A 39 10.32 -14.48 -7.80
C THR A 39 9.25 -13.67 -7.05
N TYR A 40 9.16 -12.35 -7.28
CA TYR A 40 8.17 -11.49 -6.66
C TYR A 40 7.00 -11.17 -7.61
N ALA A 41 6.82 -11.99 -8.65
CA ALA A 41 5.71 -11.81 -9.57
C ALA A 41 4.37 -11.86 -8.85
N TRP A 42 3.45 -10.98 -9.27
CA TRP A 42 2.12 -10.81 -8.69
C TRP A 42 2.08 -10.34 -7.24
N THR A 43 3.17 -9.75 -6.74
CA THR A 43 3.13 -9.03 -5.45
C THR A 43 2.12 -7.89 -5.55
N GLN A 44 1.15 -7.89 -4.65
CA GLN A 44 0.08 -6.90 -4.60
C GLN A 44 0.47 -5.70 -3.74
N ILE A 45 -0.19 -4.56 -3.96
CA ILE A 45 -0.12 -3.43 -3.03
C ILE A 45 -0.78 -3.84 -1.70
N PRO A 46 -0.06 -3.82 -0.57
CA PRO A 46 -0.62 -4.25 0.70
C PRO A 46 -1.55 -3.20 1.29
N THR A 47 -2.56 -3.66 2.02
CA THR A 47 -3.34 -2.81 2.92
C THR A 47 -2.54 -2.51 4.19
N LEU A 48 -2.86 -1.40 4.87
CA LEU A 48 -2.25 -1.09 6.16
C LEU A 48 -2.46 -2.21 7.18
N LYS A 49 -3.66 -2.83 7.19
CA LYS A 49 -3.96 -3.94 8.09
C LYS A 49 -3.04 -5.13 7.83
N GLN A 50 -2.85 -5.54 6.56
CA GLN A 50 -1.94 -6.63 6.21
C GLN A 50 -0.49 -6.35 6.63
N VAL A 51 -0.04 -5.09 6.50
CA VAL A 51 1.30 -4.70 6.99
C VAL A 51 1.38 -4.90 8.50
N LEU A 52 0.41 -4.39 9.26
CA LEU A 52 0.39 -4.52 10.72
C LEU A 52 0.31 -5.98 11.18
N ASP A 53 -0.53 -6.80 10.53
CA ASP A 53 -0.66 -8.24 10.82
C ASP A 53 0.67 -9.00 10.57
N SER A 54 1.55 -8.49 9.70
CA SER A 54 2.85 -9.10 9.39
C SER A 54 3.97 -8.72 10.36
N VAL A 55 3.75 -7.77 11.27
CA VAL A 55 4.80 -7.22 12.14
C VAL A 55 5.07 -8.17 13.30
N THR A 56 6.34 -8.52 13.49
CA THR A 56 6.76 -9.39 14.58
C THR A 56 6.61 -8.71 15.94
N LYS A 57 6.23 -9.49 16.97
CA LYS A 57 6.03 -8.99 18.33
C LYS A 57 7.27 -8.23 18.83
N GLY A 58 7.04 -7.07 19.44
CA GLY A 58 8.09 -6.20 19.98
C GLY A 58 8.77 -5.31 18.94
N LYS A 59 8.36 -5.34 17.67
CA LYS A 59 8.78 -4.37 16.66
C LYS A 59 7.82 -3.18 16.61
N LYS A 60 8.34 -2.06 16.09
CA LYS A 60 7.59 -0.82 15.85
C LYS A 60 7.45 -0.62 14.35
N VAL A 61 6.33 -0.01 13.95
CA VAL A 61 6.09 0.45 12.57
C VAL A 61 6.00 1.96 12.58
N PHE A 62 6.70 2.61 11.65
CA PHE A 62 6.55 4.03 11.38
C PHE A 62 5.66 4.21 10.16
N ILE A 63 4.51 4.89 10.35
CA ILE A 63 3.53 5.14 9.30
C ILE A 63 3.65 6.60 8.88
N GLU A 64 4.02 6.84 7.62
CA GLU A 64 3.98 8.16 7.02
C GLU A 64 2.64 8.39 6.30
N ILE A 65 1.95 9.48 6.61
CA ILE A 65 0.72 9.87 5.92
C ILE A 65 1.10 10.70 4.68
N LYS A 66 0.90 10.13 3.49
CA LYS A 66 1.22 10.75 2.19
C LYS A 66 0.05 11.57 1.58
N SER A 67 -1.13 11.52 2.19
CA SER A 67 -2.37 12.17 1.76
C SER A 67 -2.82 13.23 2.76
N GLY A 68 -3.99 13.84 2.55
CA GLY A 68 -4.47 14.91 3.42
C GLY A 68 -4.95 14.42 4.79
N VAL A 69 -5.35 15.38 5.63
CA VAL A 69 -5.80 15.16 7.01
C VAL A 69 -7.01 14.23 7.13
N GLU A 70 -7.80 14.08 6.06
CA GLU A 70 -8.90 13.13 5.95
C GLU A 70 -8.48 11.67 6.16
N THR A 71 -7.17 11.39 6.04
CA THR A 71 -6.59 10.06 6.18
C THR A 71 -6.37 9.67 7.64
N ILE A 72 -6.34 10.65 8.57
CA ILE A 72 -5.99 10.42 9.98
C ILE A 72 -6.99 9.47 10.65
N ASP A 73 -8.29 9.80 10.62
CA ASP A 73 -9.32 9.00 11.28
C ASP A 73 -9.39 7.54 10.75
N PRO A 74 -9.38 7.30 9.42
CA PRO A 74 -9.27 5.94 8.88
C PRO A 74 -8.03 5.17 9.34
N VAL A 75 -6.87 5.83 9.46
CA VAL A 75 -5.65 5.17 9.98
C VAL A 75 -5.81 4.81 11.45
N LEU A 76 -6.33 5.74 12.27
CA LEU A 76 -6.55 5.51 13.69
C LEU A 76 -7.49 4.33 13.97
N LYS A 77 -8.50 4.12 13.12
CA LYS A 77 -9.42 2.96 13.21
C LYS A 77 -8.77 1.62 12.88
N ILE A 78 -7.63 1.61 12.18
CA ILE A 78 -6.92 0.39 11.78
C ILE A 78 -5.83 0.02 12.80
N ILE A 79 -5.21 1.02 13.44
CA ILE A 79 -4.13 0.80 14.41
C ILE A 79 -4.61 0.60 15.86
N LYS A 80 -5.88 0.92 16.15
CA LYS A 80 -6.53 0.68 17.43
C LYS A 80 -7.20 -0.69 17.42
#